data_AF-A0A483PIH5-F1
#
_entry.id   AF-A0A483PIH5-F1
#
_cell.length_a   1.000
_cell.length_b   1.000
_cell.length_c   1.000
_cell.angle_alpha   90.00
_cell.angle_beta   90.00
_cell.angle_gamma   90.00
#
_symmetry.space_group_name_H-M   'P 1'
#
loop_
_entity.id
_entity.type
_entity.pdbx_description
1 polymer ?
#
loop_
_entity_poly.entity_id
_entity_poly.type
_entity_poly.pdbx_seq_one_letter_code
_entity_poly.pdbx_strand_id
1 'polypeptide(L)' 'MIKLIVVASVAASLLLGCDQGNTTGSEKAAKALVDKSVSNMVPVQGGEFLMGDFGPLVGEKLLFSIQQDDKTLHKVIL' A
#
# COMPACT_ATOMS: atom_id res chain seq x y z
N MET A 1 -29.98 -40.61 13.82
CA MET A 1 -29.78 -40.48 12.36
C MET A 1 -29.60 -39.03 11.92
N ILE A 2 -30.56 -38.13 12.21
CA ILE A 2 -30.49 -36.70 11.82
C ILE A 2 -29.24 -35.97 12.35
N LYS A 3 -28.85 -36.21 13.61
CA LYS A 3 -27.64 -35.60 14.22
C LYS A 3 -26.34 -35.95 13.48
N LEU A 4 -26.25 -37.17 12.93
CA LEU A 4 -25.08 -37.63 12.17
C LEU A 4 -24.98 -36.94 10.81
N ILE A 5 -26.12 -36.66 10.17
CA ILE A 5 -26.19 -35.96 8.88
C ILE A 5 -25.76 -34.50 9.05
N VAL A 6 -26.22 -33.83 10.12
CA VAL A 6 -25.86 -32.42 10.41
C VAL A 6 -24.36 -32.27 10.69
N VAL A 7 -23.77 -33.19 11.45
CA VAL A 7 -22.33 -33.18 11.72
C VAL A 7 -21.53 -33.42 10.44
N ALA A 8 -21.97 -34.35 9.59
CA ALA A 8 -21.33 -34.61 8.30
C ALA A 8 -21.41 -33.41 7.35
N SER A 9 -22.54 -32.68 7.31
CA SER A 9 -22.69 -31.50 6.45
C SER A 9 -21.84 -30.32 6.91
N VAL A 10 -21.68 -30.11 8.23
CA VAL A 10 -20.83 -29.05 8.79
C VAL A 10 -19.35 -29.37 8.56
N ALA A 11 -18.95 -30.62 8.74
CA ALA A 11 -17.58 -31.06 8.44
C ALA A 11 -17.25 -30.91 6.94
N ALA A 12 -18.19 -31.25 6.05
CA ALA A 12 -17.99 -31.09 4.61
C ALA A 12 -17.88 -29.60 4.19
N SER A 13 -18.64 -28.71 4.81
CA SER A 13 -18.55 -27.27 4.51
C SER A 13 -17.27 -26.61 5.05
N LEU A 14 -16.70 -27.13 6.14
CA LEU A 14 -15.37 -26.73 6.62
C LEU A 14 -14.23 -27.22 5.70
N LEU A 15 -14.40 -28.35 5.02
CA LEU A 15 -13.40 -28.92 4.10
C LEU A 15 -13.46 -28.34 2.67
N LEU A 16 -14.62 -27.80 2.27
CA LEU A 16 -14.81 -27.11 0.98
C LEU A 16 -14.53 -25.61 1.06
N GLY A 17 -14.23 -25.08 2.26
CA GLY A 17 -13.76 -23.70 2.48
C GLY A 17 -12.30 -23.47 2.10
N CYS A 18 -11.72 -24.32 1.25
CA CYS A 18 -10.42 -24.05 0.63
C CYS A 18 -10.64 -23.00 -0.44
N ASP A 19 -10.02 -21.83 -0.28
CA ASP A 19 -9.75 -20.89 -1.36
C ASP A 19 -9.04 -21.67 -2.47
N GLN A 20 -9.82 -22.20 -3.42
CA GLN A 20 -9.34 -23.03 -4.51
C GLN A 20 -8.74 -22.05 -5.51
N GLY A 21 -7.53 -21.59 -5.14
CA GLY A 21 -6.88 -20.46 -5.73
C GLY A 21 -6.77 -20.65 -7.23
N ASN A 22 -7.42 -19.75 -7.96
CA ASN A 22 -6.96 -19.36 -9.29
C ASN A 22 -5.64 -18.58 -9.14
N THR A 23 -4.63 -19.20 -8.52
CA THR A 23 -3.36 -18.58 -8.16
C THR A 23 -2.67 -18.09 -9.43
N THR A 24 -2.69 -18.88 -10.49
CA THR A 24 -2.04 -18.54 -11.77
C THR A 24 -2.72 -17.36 -12.48
N GLY A 25 -4.05 -17.29 -12.50
CA GLY A 25 -4.79 -16.17 -13.07
C GLY A 25 -4.66 -14.90 -12.24
N SER A 26 -4.73 -15.04 -10.91
CA SER A 26 -4.58 -13.95 -9.94
C SER A 26 -3.18 -13.35 -9.95
N GLU A 27 -2.13 -14.18 -9.97
CA GLU A 27 -0.74 -13.75 -10.07
C GLU A 27 -0.46 -13.02 -11.38
N LYS A 28 -1.02 -13.50 -12.50
CA LYS A 28 -0.86 -12.84 -13.80
C LYS A 28 -1.53 -11.46 -13.82
N ALA A 29 -2.72 -11.34 -13.24
CA ALA A 29 -3.41 -10.06 -13.13
C ALA A 29 -2.66 -9.10 -12.21
N ALA A 30 -2.17 -9.58 -11.06
CA ALA A 30 -1.36 -8.80 -10.13
C ALA A 30 -0.06 -8.31 -10.79
N LYS A 31 0.64 -9.18 -11.52
CA LYS A 31 1.85 -8.80 -12.26
C LYS A 31 1.57 -7.75 -13.32
N ALA A 32 0.52 -7.93 -14.13
CA ALA A 32 0.14 -6.94 -15.15
C ALA A 32 -0.18 -5.58 -14.53
N LEU A 33 -0.81 -5.55 -13.35
CA LEU A 33 -1.08 -4.33 -12.61
C LEU A 33 0.22 -3.67 -12.12
N VAL A 34 1.13 -4.43 -11.51
CA VAL A 34 2.42 -3.91 -11.03
C VAL A 34 3.25 -3.36 -12.19
N ASP A 35 3.39 -4.12 -13.27
CA ASP A 35 4.16 -3.70 -14.44
C ASP A 35 3.60 -2.40 -15.04
N LYS A 36 2.27 -2.29 -15.16
CA LYS A 36 1.60 -1.08 -15.64
C LYS A 36 1.76 0.09 -14.67
N SER A 37 1.71 -0.15 -13.36
CA SER A 37 1.93 0.90 -12.36
C SER A 37 3.35 1.43 -12.42
N VAL A 38 4.36 0.55 -12.46
CA VAL A 38 5.78 0.93 -12.55
C VAL A 38 6.06 1.65 -13.86
N SER A 39 5.50 1.21 -15.00
CA SER A 39 5.70 1.89 -16.28
C SER A 39 5.12 3.31 -16.33
N ASN A 40 4.17 3.62 -15.45
CA ASN A 40 3.56 4.94 -15.34
C ASN A 40 4.22 5.83 -14.27
N MET A 41 5.25 5.34 -13.59
CA MET A 41 6.03 6.14 -12.63
C MET A 41 7.17 6.88 -13.33
N VAL A 42 7.53 8.03 -12.78
CA VAL A 42 8.71 8.79 -13.21
C VAL A 42 9.88 8.43 -12.29
N PRO A 43 11.04 7.98 -12.81
CA PRO A 43 12.19 7.71 -11.97
C PRO A 43 12.75 9.02 -11.41
N VAL A 44 13.01 9.03 -10.10
CA VAL A 44 13.63 10.16 -9.40
C VAL A 44 15.02 9.70 -8.96
N GLN A 45 16.05 10.51 -9.25
CA GLN A 45 17.47 10.14 -9.05
C GLN A 45 17.87 9.86 -7.59
N GLY A 46 17.04 10.27 -6.61
CA GLY A 46 17.38 10.21 -5.19
C GLY A 46 18.46 11.23 -4.82
N GLY A 47 19.11 11.03 -3.68
CA GLY A 47 20.17 11.89 -3.17
C GLY A 47 19.79 12.68 -1.91
N GLU A 48 20.61 13.68 -1.58
CA GLU A 48 20.45 14.51 -0.40
C GLU A 48 19.59 15.74 -0.69
N PHE A 49 18.55 15.96 0.12
CA PHE A 49 17.69 17.12 0.00
C PHE A 49 17.14 17.55 1.37
N LEU A 50 16.58 18.76 1.43
CA LEU A 50 15.91 19.28 2.62
C LEU A 50 14.41 19.00 2.54
N MET A 51 13.85 18.47 3.63
CA MET A 51 12.44 18.16 3.79
C MET A 51 11.88 18.92 5.01
N GLY A 52 10.67 19.45 4.87
CA GLY A 52 9.99 20.24 5.88
C GLY A 52 9.60 21.64 5.40
N ASP A 53 9.32 22.53 6.34
CA ASP A 53 8.83 23.88 6.08
C ASP A 53 9.97 24.85 5.70
N PHE A 54 9.92 25.36 4.47
CA PHE A 54 10.85 26.38 3.97
C PHE A 54 10.41 27.83 4.25
N GLY A 55 9.22 28.04 4.81
CA GLY A 55 8.64 29.36 5.06
C GLY A 55 9.55 30.34 5.80
N PRO A 56 10.24 29.93 6.88
CA PRO A 56 11.20 30.79 7.56
C PRO A 56 12.37 31.27 6.69
N LEU A 57 12.73 30.55 5.61
CA LEU A 57 13.86 30.89 4.74
C LEU A 57 13.50 31.85 3.60
N VAL A 58 12.24 31.87 3.16
CA VAL A 58 11.80 32.67 1.99
C VAL A 58 10.93 33.87 2.37
N GLY A 59 10.72 34.07 3.68
CA GLY A 59 9.85 35.11 4.24
C GLY A 59 8.39 34.65 4.35
N GLU A 60 7.70 35.12 5.38
CA GLU A 60 6.32 34.74 5.72
C GLU A 60 5.27 35.39 4.80
N LYS A 61 5.41 35.22 3.48
CA LYS A 61 4.37 35.69 2.54
C LYS A 61 3.23 34.68 2.38
N LEU A 62 3.44 33.41 2.74
CA LEU A 62 2.44 32.35 2.69
C LEU A 62 2.65 31.39 3.88
N LEU A 63 1.56 30.94 4.50
CA LEU A 63 1.60 29.85 5.48
C LEU A 63 1.87 28.54 4.73
N PHE A 64 3.14 28.12 4.68
CA PHE A 64 3.55 26.93 3.93
C PHE A 64 3.03 25.62 4.53
N SER A 65 2.76 25.60 5.85
CA SER A 65 1.97 24.56 6.51
C SER A 65 1.41 25.05 7.84
N ILE A 66 0.37 24.40 8.35
CA ILE A 66 -0.16 24.60 9.72
C ILE A 66 0.06 23.37 10.62
N GLN A 67 0.52 22.26 10.04
CA GLN A 67 0.78 21.03 10.79
C GLN A 67 2.13 21.15 11.51
N GLN A 68 2.33 20.42 12.60
CA GLN A 68 3.54 20.56 13.42
C GLN A 68 4.65 19.59 13.00
N ASP A 69 4.27 18.48 12.36
CA ASP A 69 5.14 17.39 11.94
C ASP A 69 6.01 17.73 10.73
N ASP A 70 5.62 18.70 9.91
CA ASP A 70 6.41 19.17 8.76
C ASP A 70 7.22 20.45 9.05
N LYS A 71 7.13 21.02 10.26
CA LYS A 71 7.80 22.29 10.60
C LYS A 71 9.31 22.22 10.66
N THR A 72 9.86 21.06 10.98
CA THR A 72 11.29 20.93 11.12
C THR A 72 11.92 20.73 9.76
N LEU A 73 12.64 21.73 9.28
CA LEU A 73 13.49 21.59 8.11
C LEU A 73 14.69 20.70 8.46
N HIS A 74 14.79 19.55 7.80
CA HIS A 74 15.86 18.59 8.04
C HIS A 74 16.34 17.94 6.74
N LYS A 75 17.54 17.39 6.80
CA LYS A 75 18.20 16.74 5.67
C LYS A 75 17.76 15.28 5.58
N VAL A 76 17.43 14.84 4.36
CA VAL A 76 16.99 13.48 4.04
C VAL A 76 17.85 12.93 2.90
N ILE A 77 18.05 11.60 2.89
CA ILE A 77 18.73 10.87 1.83
C ILE A 77 17.75 9.79 1.32
N LEU A 78 17.47 9.81 0.02
CA LEU A 78 16.69 8.80 -0.71
C LEU A 78 17.58 7.95 -1.61
#